data_AF-A0A0G0NDB5-F1
#
_entry.id   AF-A0A0G0NDB5-F1
#
_cell.length_a   1.000
_cell.length_b   1.000
_cell.length_c   1.000
_cell.angle_alpha   90.00
_cell.angle_beta   90.00
_cell.angle_gamma   90.00
#
_symmetry.space_group_name_H-M   'P 1'
#
loop_
_entity.id
_entity.type
_entity.pdbx_description
1 polymer ?
#
loop_
_entity_poly.entity_id
_entity_poly.type
_entity_poly.pdbx_seq_one_letter_code
_entity_poly.pdbx_strand_id
1 'polypeptide(L)'
;MIDFLKGKVVTALIVIATVILAGVAIFTALRLYQLRKESVSLTSPESQLQAWDCSKYTFALDANGVVTVTNSSSQNEPPQEAKVYIDETLIATFDVPALSPGQKGTLGTVQIPTSEFSWKIIGTKDCQNSGSSSSKKSCELLTFTISKVTPTPTSISTPTPTERPIGGNSPTPTPTEAPASTSTPTPTTGGGVSAASPTPGGAALPGAGIAFPTIIGLTLGILLLLGAVLLAI
;
A
#
# COMPACT_ATOMS: atom_id res chain seq x y z
N MET A 1 56.12 35.01 -46.48
CA MET A 1 54.77 34.78 -47.07
C MET A 1 54.15 33.46 -46.61
N ILE A 2 54.94 32.37 -46.51
CA ILE A 2 54.48 31.05 -46.03
C ILE A 2 53.93 31.06 -44.59
N ASP A 3 54.51 31.85 -43.68
CA ASP A 3 54.06 31.88 -42.29
C ASP A 3 52.71 32.60 -42.08
N PHE A 4 52.31 33.47 -43.02
CA PHE A 4 51.00 34.11 -43.00
C PHE A 4 49.89 33.17 -43.48
N LEU A 5 50.21 32.22 -44.37
CA LEU A 5 49.28 31.15 -44.76
C LEU A 5 49.10 30.12 -43.64
N LYS A 6 50.15 29.77 -42.89
CA LYS A 6 50.06 28.78 -41.81
C LYS A 6 49.03 29.16 -40.75
N GLY A 7 48.98 30.42 -40.32
CA GLY A 7 47.99 30.88 -39.33
C GLY A 7 46.55 30.75 -39.83
N LYS A 8 46.28 31.16 -41.07
CA LYS A 8 44.94 31.09 -41.67
C LYS A 8 44.47 29.65 -41.91
N VAL A 9 45.38 28.76 -42.29
CA VAL A 9 45.08 27.32 -42.49
C VAL A 9 44.72 26.66 -41.15
N VAL A 10 45.45 26.96 -40.07
CA VAL A 10 45.12 26.41 -38.74
C VAL A 10 43.75 26.88 -38.27
N THR A 11 43.44 28.17 -38.41
CA THR A 11 42.12 28.71 -38.04
C THR A 11 41.00 28.08 -38.88
N ALA A 12 41.20 27.94 -40.20
CA ALA A 12 40.22 27.29 -41.07
C ALA A 12 39.96 25.83 -40.66
N LEU A 13 41.01 25.09 -40.28
CA LEU A 13 40.90 23.70 -39.84
C LEU A 13 40.11 23.58 -38.52
N ILE A 14 40.33 24.49 -37.56
CA ILE A 14 39.59 24.53 -36.29
C ILE A 14 38.10 24.81 -36.54
N VAL A 15 37.77 25.75 -37.43
CA VAL A 15 36.37 26.06 -37.78
C VAL A 15 35.68 24.83 -38.40
N ILE A 16 36.34 24.16 -39.34
CA ILE A 16 35.81 22.95 -39.99
C ILE A 16 35.56 21.84 -38.95
N ALA A 17 36.53 21.58 -38.06
CA ALA A 17 36.39 20.57 -37.01
C ALA A 17 35.21 20.88 -36.07
N THR A 18 35.01 22.15 -35.73
CA THR A 18 33.91 22.58 -34.86
C THR A 18 32.54 22.36 -35.50
N VAL A 19 32.40 22.67 -36.81
CA VAL A 19 31.16 22.44 -37.55
C VAL A 19 30.82 20.96 -37.64
N ILE A 20 31.82 20.10 -37.86
CA ILE A 20 31.62 18.64 -37.90
C ILE A 20 31.14 18.13 -36.54
N LEU A 21 31.78 18.54 -35.44
CA LEU A 21 31.38 18.14 -34.08
C LEU A 21 29.96 18.62 -33.73
N ALA A 22 29.60 19.86 -34.10
CA ALA A 22 28.25 20.38 -33.92
C ALA A 22 27.21 19.55 -34.70
N GLY A 23 27.53 19.13 -35.93
CA GLY A 23 26.68 18.26 -36.74
C GLY A 23 26.39 16.91 -36.07
N VAL A 24 27.42 16.26 -35.51
CA VAL A 24 27.27 14.97 -34.79
C VAL A 24 26.41 15.14 -33.54
N ALA A 25 26.58 16.23 -32.79
CA ALA A 25 25.77 16.53 -31.61
C ALA A 25 24.29 16.72 -31.96
N ILE A 26 23.98 17.49 -33.01
CA ILE A 26 22.61 17.72 -33.48
C ILE A 26 21.96 16.41 -33.94
N PHE A 27 22.68 15.59 -34.71
CA PHE A 27 22.17 14.30 -35.17
C PHE A 27 21.84 13.35 -34.01
N THR A 28 22.71 13.30 -33.00
CA THR A 28 22.50 12.48 -31.80
C THR A 28 21.28 12.97 -31.00
N ALA A 29 21.13 14.29 -30.86
CA ALA A 29 19.99 14.89 -30.19
C ALA A 29 18.66 14.59 -30.92
N LEU A 30 18.64 14.71 -32.25
CA LEU A 30 17.47 14.37 -33.06
C LEU A 30 17.11 12.89 -32.97
N ARG A 31 18.10 12.00 -32.97
CA ARG A 31 17.89 10.55 -32.82
C ARG A 31 17.30 10.22 -31.44
N LEU A 32 17.80 10.83 -30.37
CA LEU A 32 17.24 10.66 -29.02
C LEU A 32 15.82 11.25 -28.90
N TYR A 33 15.54 12.35 -29.60
CA TYR A 33 14.22 12.95 -29.63
C TYR A 33 13.20 12.06 -30.36
N GLN A 34 13.60 11.41 -31.45
CA GLN A 34 12.77 10.42 -32.16
C GLN A 34 12.49 9.20 -31.28
N LEU A 35 13.48 8.70 -30.55
CA LEU A 35 13.32 7.58 -29.61
C LEU A 35 12.39 7.89 -28.44
N ARG A 36 12.15 9.17 -28.10
CA ARG A 36 11.13 9.55 -27.11
C ARG A 36 9.72 9.73 -27.69
N LYS A 37 9.59 9.87 -29.01
CA LYS A 37 8.28 10.04 -29.68
C LYS A 37 7.63 8.72 -30.03
N GLU A 38 8.41 7.67 -30.22
CA GLU A 38 7.90 6.33 -30.07
C GLU A 38 7.63 6.15 -28.58
N SER A 39 6.36 6.22 -28.19
CA SER A 39 5.95 5.71 -26.88
C SER A 39 6.53 4.32 -26.79
N VAL A 40 7.50 4.09 -25.89
CA VAL A 40 7.86 2.74 -25.48
C VAL A 40 6.56 2.09 -25.09
N SER A 41 6.06 1.27 -26.02
CA SER A 41 4.81 0.58 -25.82
C SER A 41 5.07 -0.27 -24.60
N LEU A 42 4.27 -0.06 -23.55
CA LEU A 42 4.16 -0.94 -22.38
C LEU A 42 3.60 -2.33 -22.79
N THR A 43 3.99 -2.81 -23.98
CA THR A 43 3.71 -4.11 -24.57
C THR A 43 5.00 -4.90 -24.80
N SER A 44 6.09 -4.59 -24.09
CA SER A 44 6.69 -5.75 -23.42
C SER A 44 5.54 -6.30 -22.57
N PRO A 45 5.14 -7.58 -22.69
CA PRO A 45 4.25 -8.16 -21.70
C PRO A 45 5.02 -8.08 -20.38
N GLU A 46 4.91 -6.93 -19.73
CA GLU A 46 5.07 -6.74 -18.31
C GLU A 46 4.15 -7.82 -17.80
N SER A 47 4.79 -8.91 -17.35
CA SER A 47 4.18 -10.07 -16.71
C SER A 47 2.93 -9.55 -16.04
N GLN A 48 1.75 -9.82 -16.61
CA GLN A 48 0.50 -9.18 -16.18
C GLN A 48 0.52 -9.28 -14.67
N LEU A 49 0.82 -8.17 -14.00
CA LEU A 49 0.99 -8.16 -12.55
C LEU A 49 -0.38 -8.58 -12.10
N GLN A 50 -0.47 -9.82 -11.65
CA GLN A 50 -1.67 -10.62 -11.67
C GLN A 50 -2.73 -9.80 -10.96
N ALA A 51 -3.53 -9.09 -11.76
CA ALA A 51 -4.27 -7.96 -11.24
C ALA A 51 -5.31 -8.59 -10.34
N TRP A 52 -5.23 -8.27 -9.05
CA TRP A 52 -6.07 -8.89 -8.06
C TRP A 52 -7.51 -8.69 -8.50
N ASP A 53 -8.23 -9.78 -8.75
CA ASP A 53 -9.64 -9.70 -9.13
C ASP A 53 -10.44 -9.46 -7.85
N CYS A 54 -10.51 -8.20 -7.43
CA CYS A 54 -11.23 -7.80 -6.23
C CYS A 54 -12.74 -8.15 -6.29
N SER A 55 -13.27 -8.52 -7.46
CA SER A 55 -14.64 -9.02 -7.58
C SER A 55 -14.80 -10.44 -6.99
N LYS A 56 -13.72 -11.21 -6.93
CA LYS A 56 -13.72 -12.61 -6.43
C LYS A 56 -13.15 -12.75 -5.03
N TYR A 57 -12.48 -11.72 -4.52
CA TYR A 57 -11.92 -11.69 -3.18
C TYR A 57 -12.82 -10.84 -2.27
N THR A 58 -13.60 -11.49 -1.43
CA THR A 58 -14.65 -10.81 -0.66
C THR A 58 -14.38 -10.90 0.84
N PHE A 59 -14.42 -9.73 1.49
CA PHE A 59 -14.50 -9.61 2.94
C PHE A 59 -15.97 -9.53 3.36
N ALA A 60 -16.29 -10.17 4.47
CA ALA A 60 -17.61 -10.10 5.09
C ALA A 60 -17.48 -9.91 6.60
N LEU A 61 -18.38 -9.10 7.15
CA LEU A 61 -18.57 -8.92 8.57
C LEU A 61 -19.96 -9.46 8.94
N ASP A 62 -20.01 -10.42 9.86
CA ASP A 62 -21.28 -10.97 10.33
C ASP A 62 -21.89 -10.16 11.49
N ALA A 63 -23.12 -10.52 11.88
CA ALA A 63 -23.84 -9.89 12.97
C ALA A 63 -23.29 -10.21 14.38
N ASN A 64 -22.29 -11.10 14.49
CA ASN A 64 -21.57 -11.36 15.73
C ASN A 64 -20.21 -10.63 15.75
N GLY A 65 -19.91 -9.83 14.73
CA GLY A 65 -18.64 -9.14 14.58
C GLY A 65 -17.50 -10.02 14.07
N VAL A 66 -17.77 -11.22 13.56
CA VAL A 66 -16.77 -12.10 12.98
C VAL A 66 -16.41 -11.59 11.58
N VAL A 67 -15.12 -11.32 11.39
CA VAL A 67 -14.57 -10.89 10.11
C VAL A 67 -14.08 -12.12 9.36
N THR A 68 -14.61 -12.33 8.17
CA THR A 68 -14.25 -13.44 7.30
C THR A 68 -13.79 -12.93 5.94
N VAL A 69 -12.96 -13.73 5.29
CA VAL A 69 -12.44 -13.48 3.94
C VAL A 69 -12.65 -14.73 3.10
N THR A 70 -13.08 -14.55 1.85
CA THR A 70 -13.30 -15.64 0.89
C THR A 70 -12.53 -15.36 -0.38
N ASN A 71 -11.69 -16.32 -0.78
CA ASN A 71 -11.08 -16.32 -2.10
C ASN A 71 -11.92 -17.15 -3.07
N SER A 72 -12.70 -16.50 -3.93
CA SER A 72 -13.44 -17.15 -5.02
C SER A 72 -12.69 -17.10 -6.36
N SER A 73 -11.42 -16.69 -6.35
CA SER A 73 -10.56 -16.64 -7.54
C SER A 73 -10.03 -18.04 -7.88
N SER A 74 -9.50 -18.19 -9.10
CA SER A 74 -8.84 -19.43 -9.53
C SER A 74 -7.36 -19.45 -9.15
N GLN A 75 -6.89 -18.47 -8.39
CA GLN A 75 -5.48 -18.25 -8.09
C GLN A 75 -5.23 -18.25 -6.58
N ASN A 76 -3.99 -18.58 -6.18
CA ASN A 76 -3.56 -18.44 -4.80
C ASN A 76 -3.33 -16.96 -4.48
N GLU A 77 -3.98 -16.47 -3.44
CA GLU A 77 -3.81 -15.09 -2.99
C GLU A 77 -2.72 -15.02 -1.92
N PRO A 78 -1.75 -14.10 -2.03
CA PRO A 78 -0.67 -13.95 -1.06
C PRO A 78 -1.18 -13.37 0.28
N PRO A 79 -0.39 -13.49 1.37
CA PRO A 79 -0.75 -12.87 2.65
C PRO A 79 -0.77 -11.34 2.53
N GLN A 80 -1.66 -10.69 3.29
CA GLN A 80 -1.85 -9.24 3.28
C GLN A 80 -2.49 -8.76 4.59
N GLU A 81 -2.66 -7.45 4.78
CA GLU A 81 -3.43 -6.92 5.92
C GLU A 81 -4.83 -6.46 5.49
N ALA A 82 -5.80 -6.57 6.40
CA ALA A 82 -7.16 -6.06 6.26
C ALA A 82 -7.49 -5.08 7.39
N LYS A 83 -7.91 -3.87 7.04
CA LYS A 83 -8.33 -2.81 7.97
C LYS A 83 -9.83 -2.74 8.03
N VAL A 84 -10.40 -2.87 9.23
CA VAL A 84 -11.85 -2.91 9.47
C VAL A 84 -12.31 -1.59 10.05
N TYR A 85 -13.22 -0.94 9.34
CA TYR A 85 -13.85 0.31 9.71
C TYR A 85 -15.33 0.07 10.04
N ILE A 86 -15.80 0.63 11.14
CA ILE A 86 -17.22 0.71 11.51
C ILE A 86 -17.56 2.19 11.62
N ASP A 87 -18.58 2.64 10.88
CA ASP A 87 -18.98 4.06 10.81
C ASP A 87 -17.77 4.98 10.55
N GLU A 88 -16.99 4.61 9.54
CA GLU A 88 -15.75 5.27 9.10
C GLU A 88 -14.59 5.29 10.12
N THR A 89 -14.77 4.74 11.32
CA THR A 89 -13.75 4.65 12.35
C THR A 89 -13.00 3.34 12.26
N LEU A 90 -11.67 3.37 12.21
CA LEU A 90 -10.83 2.16 12.21
C LEU A 90 -10.93 1.45 13.57
N ILE A 91 -11.50 0.23 13.58
CA ILE A 91 -11.68 -0.57 14.80
C ILE A 91 -10.57 -1.60 14.97
N ALA A 92 -10.14 -2.24 13.88
CA ALA A 92 -9.16 -3.30 13.94
C ALA A 92 -8.34 -3.41 12.64
N THR A 93 -7.15 -4.00 12.76
CA THR A 93 -6.33 -4.45 11.64
C THR A 93 -6.03 -5.93 11.85
N PHE A 94 -6.23 -6.74 10.82
CA PHE A 94 -6.01 -8.19 10.85
C PHE A 94 -5.02 -8.62 9.78
N ASP A 95 -4.18 -9.59 10.13
CA ASP A 95 -3.35 -10.32 9.18
C ASP A 95 -4.20 -11.34 8.42
N VAL A 96 -4.19 -11.24 7.10
CA VAL A 96 -4.87 -12.17 6.20
C VAL A 96 -3.83 -13.19 5.72
N PRO A 97 -3.99 -14.48 6.03
CA PRO A 97 -3.07 -15.50 5.54
C PRO A 97 -3.21 -15.66 4.03
N ALA A 98 -2.23 -16.34 3.41
CA ALA A 98 -2.38 -16.79 2.03
C ALA A 98 -3.60 -17.71 1.90
N LEU A 99 -4.41 -17.52 0.86
CA LEU A 99 -5.63 -18.30 0.64
C LEU A 99 -5.59 -18.98 -0.73
N SER A 100 -5.79 -20.29 -0.74
CA SER A 100 -5.96 -21.04 -1.99
C SER A 100 -7.32 -20.79 -2.65
N PRO A 101 -7.47 -21.10 -3.95
CA PRO A 101 -8.73 -21.00 -4.67
C PRO A 101 -9.89 -21.69 -3.92
N GLY A 102 -10.99 -20.97 -3.71
CA GLY A 102 -12.18 -21.46 -3.01
C GLY A 102 -12.07 -21.48 -1.48
N GLN A 103 -10.93 -21.10 -0.90
CA GLN A 103 -10.72 -21.13 0.54
C GLN A 103 -11.39 -19.94 1.24
N LYS A 104 -11.83 -20.18 2.48
CA LYS A 104 -12.31 -19.16 3.41
C LYS A 104 -11.43 -19.11 4.65
N GLY A 105 -11.23 -17.92 5.20
CA GLY A 105 -10.50 -17.70 6.44
C GLY A 105 -11.28 -16.79 7.39
N THR A 106 -11.20 -17.08 8.68
CA THR A 106 -11.68 -16.18 9.74
C THR A 106 -10.50 -15.36 10.24
N LEU A 107 -10.62 -14.04 10.18
CA LEU A 107 -9.55 -13.12 10.56
C LEU A 107 -9.60 -12.79 12.06
N GLY A 108 -10.80 -12.68 12.61
CA GLY A 108 -11.00 -12.39 14.03
C GLY A 108 -12.40 -11.87 14.31
N THR A 109 -12.58 -11.31 15.50
CA THR A 109 -13.83 -10.70 15.96
C THR A 109 -13.62 -9.24 16.31
N VAL A 110 -14.57 -8.38 15.96
CA VAL A 110 -14.62 -6.96 16.34
C VAL A 110 -15.84 -6.68 17.20
N GLN A 111 -15.73 -5.71 18.11
CA GLN A 111 -16.89 -5.22 18.85
C GLN A 111 -17.74 -4.36 17.93
N ILE A 112 -18.97 -4.82 17.65
CA ILE A 112 -19.94 -4.10 16.81
C ILE A 112 -20.95 -3.33 17.68
N PRO A 113 -21.42 -2.15 17.24
CA PRO A 113 -22.53 -1.45 17.88
C PRO A 113 -23.81 -2.30 17.88
N THR A 114 -24.65 -2.14 18.90
CA THR A 114 -25.97 -2.78 18.96
C THR A 114 -27.01 -2.10 18.05
N SER A 115 -26.75 -0.85 17.66
CA SER A 115 -27.57 -0.08 16.72
C SER A 115 -27.29 -0.48 15.26
N GLU A 116 -27.99 0.15 14.31
CA GLU A 116 -27.59 0.08 12.91
C GLU A 116 -26.18 0.68 12.74
N PHE A 117 -25.36 0.04 11.91
CA PHE A 117 -24.00 0.49 11.62
C PHE A 117 -23.62 0.20 10.17
N SER A 118 -22.70 1.00 9.65
CA SER A 118 -22.03 0.77 8.37
C SER A 118 -20.66 0.17 8.61
N TRP A 119 -20.22 -0.73 7.74
CA TRP A 119 -18.91 -1.34 7.82
C TRP A 119 -18.18 -1.26 6.48
N LYS A 120 -16.86 -1.16 6.55
CA LYS A 120 -15.96 -1.13 5.40
C LYS A 120 -14.68 -1.86 5.76
N ILE A 121 -14.26 -2.82 4.94
CA ILE A 121 -13.01 -3.57 5.10
C ILE A 121 -12.13 -3.26 3.90
N ILE A 122 -10.91 -2.80 4.15
CA ILE A 122 -9.93 -2.41 3.11
C ILE A 122 -8.70 -3.31 3.24
N GLY A 123 -8.42 -4.10 2.21
CA GLY A 123 -7.18 -4.85 2.06
C GLY A 123 -6.03 -3.98 1.53
N THR A 124 -4.80 -4.28 1.92
CA THR A 124 -3.60 -3.55 1.45
C THR A 124 -3.33 -3.65 -0.06
N LYS A 125 -3.96 -4.60 -0.76
CA LYS A 125 -3.86 -4.79 -2.22
C LYS A 125 -5.10 -4.25 -2.96
N ASP A 126 -5.68 -3.17 -2.46
CA ASP A 126 -6.77 -2.38 -3.06
C ASP A 126 -8.13 -3.08 -3.21
N CYS A 127 -8.33 -4.24 -2.59
CA CYS A 127 -9.66 -4.85 -2.51
C CYS A 127 -10.42 -4.33 -1.29
N GLN A 128 -11.63 -3.84 -1.53
CA GLN A 128 -12.50 -3.34 -0.47
C GLN A 128 -13.92 -3.89 -0.60
N ASN A 129 -14.53 -4.21 0.53
CA ASN A 129 -15.94 -4.50 0.64
C ASN A 129 -16.58 -3.60 1.69
N SER A 130 -17.83 -3.22 1.46
CA SER A 130 -18.62 -2.48 2.41
C SER A 130 -20.02 -3.05 2.49
N GLY A 131 -20.69 -2.78 3.60
CA GLY A 131 -22.07 -3.15 3.83
C GLY A 131 -22.66 -2.34 4.97
N SER A 132 -23.94 -2.52 5.19
CA SER A 132 -24.61 -2.02 6.38
C SER A 132 -25.30 -3.20 7.08
N SER A 133 -25.20 -3.21 8.39
CA SER A 133 -26.03 -4.07 9.22
C SER A 133 -27.16 -3.19 9.73
N SER A 134 -28.36 -3.39 9.20
CA SER A 134 -29.52 -3.09 10.01
C SER A 134 -29.60 -4.24 10.99
N SER A 135 -29.35 -3.95 12.27
CA SER A 135 -29.85 -4.77 13.34
C SER A 135 -31.37 -4.78 13.13
N LYS A 136 -31.87 -5.71 12.31
CA LYS A 136 -33.25 -6.15 12.44
C LYS A 136 -33.31 -6.41 13.92
N LYS A 137 -34.10 -5.60 14.64
CA LYS A 137 -34.58 -5.94 15.98
C LYS A 137 -35.19 -7.31 15.76
N SER A 138 -34.37 -8.35 15.87
CA SER A 138 -34.72 -9.72 15.64
C SER A 138 -35.79 -9.88 16.65
N CYS A 139 -37.04 -9.90 16.16
CA CYS A 139 -38.24 -9.58 16.90
C CYS A 139 -37.98 -10.08 18.30
N GLU A 140 -37.71 -9.13 19.21
CA GLU A 140 -37.54 -9.45 20.61
C GLU A 140 -38.85 -10.16 20.88
N LEU A 141 -38.80 -11.49 20.85
CA LEU A 141 -39.92 -12.33 21.12
C LEU A 141 -40.06 -11.98 22.57
N LEU A 142 -40.91 -11.00 22.86
CA LEU A 142 -41.16 -10.51 24.19
C LEU A 142 -41.47 -11.78 24.95
N THR A 143 -40.47 -12.28 25.64
CA THR A 143 -40.59 -13.52 26.38
C THR A 143 -41.21 -13.00 27.66
N PHE A 144 -42.51 -12.70 27.59
CA PHE A 144 -43.30 -12.45 28.78
C PHE A 144 -43.19 -13.76 29.55
N THR A 145 -42.31 -13.74 30.54
CA THR A 145 -42.26 -14.80 31.53
C THR A 145 -43.55 -14.64 32.29
N ILE A 146 -44.60 -15.36 31.89
CA ILE A 146 -45.79 -15.55 32.70
C ILE A 146 -45.29 -16.30 33.92
N SER A 147 -44.94 -15.53 34.96
CA SER A 147 -44.61 -16.07 36.27
C SER A 147 -45.87 -16.75 36.75
N LYS A 148 -45.94 -18.07 36.54
CA LYS A 148 -46.92 -18.90 37.22
C LYS A 148 -46.68 -18.68 38.69
N VAL A 149 -47.64 -18.02 39.36
CA VAL A 149 -47.70 -17.92 40.82
C VAL A 149 -47.52 -19.31 41.39
N THR A 150 -46.28 -19.60 41.80
CA THR A 150 -45.94 -20.83 42.47
C THR A 150 -46.46 -20.63 43.90
N PRO A 151 -47.38 -21.48 44.39
CA PRO A 151 -47.84 -21.36 45.76
C PRO A 151 -46.63 -21.40 46.67
N THR A 152 -46.43 -20.31 47.42
CA THR A 152 -45.39 -20.17 48.43
C THR A 152 -45.37 -21.42 49.31
N PRO A 153 -44.32 -22.27 49.24
CA PRO A 153 -44.16 -23.31 50.23
C PRO A 153 -43.83 -22.62 51.55
N THR A 154 -44.75 -22.77 52.51
CA THR A 154 -44.54 -22.42 53.92
C THR A 154 -43.24 -23.04 54.40
N SER A 155 -42.25 -22.20 54.70
CA SER A 155 -41.00 -22.63 55.31
C SER A 155 -41.24 -23.02 56.76
N ILE A 156 -41.25 -24.33 57.02
CA ILE A 156 -41.07 -24.88 58.37
C ILE A 156 -39.59 -24.74 58.72
N SER A 157 -39.32 -23.92 59.74
CA SER A 157 -38.01 -23.79 60.38
C SER A 157 -37.61 -25.11 61.02
N THR A 158 -36.66 -25.81 60.41
CA THR A 158 -36.02 -27.00 61.00
C THR A 158 -34.65 -26.60 61.54
N PRO A 159 -34.30 -26.98 62.78
CA PRO A 159 -33.13 -26.45 63.46
C PRO A 159 -31.81 -27.00 62.93
N THR A 160 -30.81 -26.13 63.09
CA THR A 160 -29.36 -26.32 63.02
C THR A 160 -28.85 -27.68 63.52
N PRO A 161 -27.93 -28.31 62.77
CA PRO A 161 -26.86 -29.11 63.35
C PRO A 161 -25.49 -28.42 63.23
N THR A 162 -24.79 -28.50 64.34
CA THR A 162 -23.48 -27.94 64.71
C THR A 162 -22.31 -28.82 64.25
N GLU A 163 -21.19 -28.16 63.90
CA GLU A 163 -19.77 -28.64 63.82
C GLU A 163 -19.36 -29.70 62.77
N ARG A 164 -18.10 -29.80 62.30
CA ARG A 164 -16.75 -29.48 62.84
C ARG A 164 -15.74 -29.22 61.67
N PRO A 165 -14.53 -28.66 61.91
CA PRO A 165 -13.50 -28.38 60.91
C PRO A 165 -12.55 -29.57 60.70
N ILE A 166 -11.82 -29.64 59.56
CA ILE A 166 -10.45 -30.21 59.38
C ILE A 166 -10.09 -30.27 57.87
N GLY A 167 -8.88 -29.82 57.54
CA GLY A 167 -8.13 -30.15 56.30
C GLY A 167 -8.36 -29.16 55.15
N GLY A 168 -7.51 -28.17 54.88
CA GLY A 168 -6.05 -28.20 54.95
C GLY A 168 -5.50 -28.98 53.76
N ASN A 169 -5.40 -28.32 52.60
CA ASN A 169 -4.46 -28.55 51.51
C ASN A 169 -4.54 -27.32 50.58
N SER A 170 -3.75 -26.31 50.92
CA SER A 170 -3.49 -25.14 50.08
C SER A 170 -2.65 -25.60 48.88
N PRO A 171 -3.10 -25.43 47.62
CA PRO A 171 -2.20 -25.50 46.50
C PRO A 171 -1.29 -24.27 46.56
N THR A 172 -0.01 -24.54 46.80
CA THR A 172 1.11 -23.61 46.64
C THR A 172 0.95 -22.83 45.33
N PRO A 173 1.02 -21.48 45.35
CA PRO A 173 1.10 -20.72 44.11
C PRO A 173 2.44 -21.05 43.44
N THR A 174 2.38 -21.75 42.31
CA THR A 174 3.50 -21.86 41.39
C THR A 174 3.93 -20.44 40.99
N PRO A 175 5.21 -20.09 41.11
CA PRO A 175 5.68 -18.76 40.73
C PRO A 175 5.42 -18.55 39.23
N THR A 176 4.64 -17.51 38.95
CA THR A 176 4.54 -16.89 37.64
C THR A 176 5.95 -16.55 37.16
N GLU A 177 6.48 -17.32 36.22
CA GLU A 177 7.66 -16.93 35.46
C GLU A 177 7.36 -15.58 34.79
N ALA A 178 8.19 -14.59 35.09
CA ALA A 178 8.19 -13.32 34.41
C ALA A 178 8.39 -13.57 32.90
N PRO A 179 7.65 -12.89 32.02
CA PRO A 179 7.91 -12.97 30.59
C PRO A 179 9.35 -12.51 30.34
N ALA A 180 10.20 -13.45 29.95
CA ALA A 180 11.50 -13.16 29.39
C ALA A 180 11.29 -12.22 28.20
N SER A 181 11.97 -11.09 28.24
CA SER A 181 12.07 -10.13 27.14
C SER A 181 12.67 -10.85 25.94
N THR A 182 11.79 -11.32 25.05
CA THR A 182 12.17 -11.97 23.81
C THR A 182 12.93 -10.98 22.94
N SER A 183 14.12 -11.40 22.57
CA SER A 183 15.16 -10.70 21.82
C SER A 183 14.65 -9.83 20.67
N THR A 184 15.14 -8.60 20.69
CA THR A 184 15.32 -7.69 19.55
C THR A 184 15.60 -8.47 18.25
N PRO A 185 14.82 -8.25 17.17
CA PRO A 185 15.17 -8.80 15.88
C PRO A 185 16.50 -8.18 15.43
N THR A 186 17.46 -9.05 15.12
CA THR A 186 18.71 -8.69 14.46
C THR A 186 18.37 -8.08 13.09
N PRO A 187 18.88 -6.89 12.73
CA PRO A 187 18.73 -6.38 11.38
C PRO A 187 19.52 -7.29 10.43
N THR A 188 18.81 -8.08 9.62
CA THR A 188 19.41 -8.75 8.47
C THR A 188 19.73 -7.68 7.44
N THR A 189 20.94 -7.11 7.54
CA THR A 189 21.61 -6.41 6.46
C THR A 189 22.08 -7.45 5.44
N GLY A 190 21.18 -7.87 4.56
CA GLY A 190 21.46 -8.71 3.40
C GLY A 190 21.04 -7.96 2.15
N GLY A 191 22.03 -7.43 1.43
CA GLY A 191 21.85 -6.62 0.24
C GLY A 191 21.12 -7.37 -0.88
N GLY A 192 20.02 -6.77 -1.31
CA GLY A 192 19.28 -7.13 -2.51
C GLY A 192 18.48 -5.90 -2.90
N VAL A 193 19.03 -5.09 -3.80
CA VAL A 193 18.42 -3.88 -4.33
C VAL A 193 17.18 -4.25 -5.17
N SER A 194 16.04 -4.50 -4.52
CA SER A 194 14.75 -4.44 -5.17
C SER A 194 14.40 -2.97 -5.37
N ALA A 195 14.57 -2.51 -6.61
CA ALA A 195 14.16 -1.19 -7.04
C ALA A 195 12.67 -0.98 -6.72
N ALA A 196 12.40 0.00 -5.86
CA ALA A 196 11.05 0.52 -5.69
C ALA A 196 10.59 1.07 -7.06
N SER A 197 9.64 0.39 -7.68
CA SER A 197 8.94 0.92 -8.84
C SER A 197 8.02 2.05 -8.35
N PRO A 198 8.23 3.31 -8.78
CA PRO A 198 7.38 4.40 -8.35
C PRO A 198 6.00 4.26 -8.97
N THR A 199 4.99 4.09 -8.11
CA THR A 199 3.57 4.19 -8.47
C THR A 199 3.31 5.54 -9.18
N PRO A 200 2.71 5.57 -10.39
CA PRO A 200 2.34 6.80 -11.07
C PRO A 200 1.09 7.44 -10.43
N GLY A 201 1.24 7.91 -9.20
CA GLY A 201 0.24 8.72 -8.49
C GLY A 201 0.39 10.19 -8.86
N GLY A 202 -0.19 10.59 -9.99
CA GLY A 202 -1.01 11.81 -10.10
C GLY A 202 -0.50 13.16 -9.58
N ALA A 203 0.80 13.43 -9.51
CA ALA A 203 1.31 14.79 -9.38
C ALA A 203 1.97 15.18 -10.70
N ALA A 204 1.23 15.93 -11.54
CA ALA A 204 1.83 16.62 -12.67
C ALA A 204 2.88 17.59 -12.15
N LEU A 205 4.15 17.16 -12.16
CA LEU A 205 5.28 18.04 -11.92
C LEU A 205 5.17 19.20 -12.92
N PRO A 206 5.32 20.46 -12.50
CA PRO A 206 5.37 21.58 -13.44
C PRO A 206 6.45 21.25 -14.45
N GLY A 207 6.08 21.22 -15.74
CA GLY A 207 6.97 20.80 -16.82
C GLY A 207 8.32 21.47 -16.65
N ALA A 208 9.35 20.67 -16.43
CA ALA A 208 10.70 21.17 -16.21
C ALA A 208 11.02 22.13 -17.37
N GLY A 209 11.22 23.41 -17.06
CA GLY A 209 11.39 24.51 -18.01
C GLY A 209 12.76 24.46 -18.69
N ILE A 210 13.08 23.37 -19.38
CA ILE A 210 14.39 23.11 -20.00
C ILE A 210 14.65 23.92 -21.27
N ALA A 211 13.73 24.80 -21.70
CA ALA A 211 13.88 25.49 -22.99
C ALA A 211 14.51 26.89 -22.88
N PHE A 212 14.24 27.66 -21.83
CA PHE A 212 14.54 29.10 -21.88
C PHE A 212 16.03 29.47 -21.68
N PRO A 213 16.76 28.92 -20.68
CA PRO A 213 18.16 29.27 -20.47
C PRO A 213 19.05 28.84 -21.64
N THR A 214 18.78 27.66 -22.20
CA THR A 214 19.57 27.04 -23.27
C THR A 214 19.38 27.76 -24.60
N ILE A 215 18.14 28.16 -24.93
CA ILE A 215 17.85 28.92 -26.15
C ILE A 215 18.54 30.29 -26.09
N ILE A 216 18.44 30.99 -24.96
CA ILE A 216 19.09 32.31 -24.80
C ILE A 216 20.61 32.20 -24.90
N GLY A 217 21.23 31.18 -24.27
CA GLY A 217 22.67 30.98 -24.35
C GLY A 217 23.15 30.72 -25.78
N LEU A 218 22.38 29.96 -26.56
CA LEU A 218 22.74 29.62 -27.94
C LEU A 218 22.57 30.81 -28.89
N THR A 219 21.49 31.60 -28.75
CA THR A 219 21.32 32.83 -29.56
C THR A 219 22.37 33.88 -29.23
N LEU A 220 22.69 34.11 -27.95
CA LEU A 220 23.72 35.08 -27.58
C LEU A 220 25.11 34.66 -28.09
N GLY A 221 25.42 33.37 -28.02
CA GLY A 221 26.67 32.81 -28.53
C GLY A 221 26.83 33.00 -30.04
N ILE A 222 25.78 32.73 -30.81
CA ILE A 222 25.79 32.94 -32.27
C ILE A 222 25.96 34.44 -32.60
N LEU A 223 25.26 35.32 -31.88
CA LEU A 223 25.34 36.77 -32.10
C LEU A 223 26.77 37.30 -31.86
N LEU A 224 27.42 36.86 -30.77
CA LEU A 224 28.81 37.22 -30.47
C LEU A 224 29.78 36.71 -31.53
N LEU A 225 29.58 35.50 -32.03
CA LEU A 225 30.44 34.90 -33.06
C LEU A 225 30.32 35.68 -34.38
N LEU A 226 29.09 36.00 -34.81
CA LEU A 226 28.87 36.83 -36.00
C LEU A 226 29.45 38.24 -35.84
N GLY A 227 29.32 38.86 -34.66
CA GLY A 227 29.91 40.16 -34.36
C GLY A 227 31.44 40.15 -34.45
N ALA A 228 32.09 39.10 -33.92
CA ALA A 228 33.54 38.95 -34.00
C ALA A 228 34.03 38.78 -35.45
N VAL A 229 33.28 38.05 -36.28
CA VAL A 229 33.61 37.89 -37.71
C VAL A 229 33.44 39.21 -38.46
N LEU A 230 32.38 39.97 -38.18
CA LEU A 230 32.10 41.24 -38.86
C LEU A 230 33.08 42.35 -38.48
N LEU A 231 33.63 42.30 -37.24
CA LEU A 231 34.70 43.20 -36.80
C LEU A 231 36.08 42.84 -37.40
N ALA A 232 36.26 41.57 -37.79
CA ALA A 232 37.54 41.06 -38.30
C ALA A 232 37.73 41.26 -39.81
N ILE A 233 36.68 41.67 -40.53
CA ILE A 233 36.69 41.99 -41.97
C ILE A 233 36.81 43.51 -42.11
#